data_AF-A0A2I6QHN3-F1
#
_entry.id   AF-A0A2I6QHN3-F1
#
_cell.length_a   1.000
_cell.length_b   1.000
_cell.length_c   1.000
_cell.angle_alpha   90.00
_cell.angle_beta   90.00
_cell.angle_gamma   90.00
#
_symmetry.space_group_name_H-M   'P 1'
#
loop_
_entity.id
_entity.type
_entity.pdbx_description
1 polymer ?
#
loop_
_entity_poly.entity_id
_entity_poly.type
_entity_poly.pdbx_seq_one_letter_code
_entity_poly.pdbx_strand_id
1 'polypeptide(L)'
;MTNDLLKRVLAIACLTLMLAPAIFAQTKSDTTPPEIWIITPTDGSTVSGKAKIIFYSFDLGGIDRYELYVDGELKQTLLPTARNMYFVWSSRETGPHTLICRAYDRAGNIGTSPQITVYR
;
A
#
# COMPACT_ATOMS: atom_id res chain seq x y z
N MET A 1 48.04 -10.77 22.25
CA MET A 1 46.58 -10.98 22.27
C MET A 1 45.93 -9.75 21.63
N THR A 2 45.64 -9.75 20.32
CA THR A 2 44.74 -8.76 19.66
C THR A 2 44.79 -8.91 18.14
N ASN A 3 44.61 -10.12 17.58
CA ASN A 3 44.43 -10.25 16.12
C ASN A 3 43.59 -11.46 15.67
N ASP A 4 43.11 -12.28 16.61
CA ASP A 4 42.40 -13.51 16.26
C ASP A 4 40.86 -13.35 16.23
N LEU A 5 40.33 -12.28 16.84
CA LEU A 5 38.92 -11.89 16.64
C LEU A 5 38.70 -11.06 15.37
N LEU A 6 39.70 -10.30 14.88
CA LEU A 6 39.55 -9.54 13.63
C LEU A 6 39.59 -10.44 12.38
N LYS A 7 40.35 -11.55 12.43
CA LYS A 7 40.40 -12.55 11.36
C LYS A 7 39.15 -13.43 11.30
N ARG A 8 38.44 -13.61 12.42
CA ARG A 8 37.17 -14.34 12.47
C ARG A 8 35.96 -13.49 12.10
N VAL A 9 36.01 -12.17 12.29
CA VAL A 9 34.95 -11.25 11.84
C VAL A 9 35.05 -10.93 10.34
N LEU A 10 36.25 -10.97 9.73
CA LEU A 10 36.39 -10.86 8.27
C LEU A 10 36.04 -12.15 7.49
N ALA A 11 35.96 -13.31 8.15
CA ALA A 11 35.62 -14.58 7.52
C ALA A 11 34.10 -14.84 7.38
N ILE A 12 33.25 -13.87 7.73
CA ILE A 12 31.79 -13.91 7.46
C ILE A 12 31.41 -12.93 6.33
N ALA A 13 32.37 -12.22 5.72
CA ALA A 13 32.08 -11.17 4.74
C ALA A 13 32.51 -11.43 3.29
N CYS A 14 33.28 -12.46 2.93
CA CYS A 14 33.65 -12.66 1.51
C CYS A 14 34.25 -14.04 1.18
N LEU A 15 33.43 -15.10 0.98
CA LEU A 15 33.85 -16.27 0.18
C LEU A 15 32.67 -17.15 -0.29
N THR A 16 32.00 -16.72 -1.35
CA THR A 16 31.59 -17.57 -2.49
C THR A 16 31.32 -16.65 -3.68
N LEU A 17 32.39 -16.01 -4.16
CA LEU A 17 32.38 -15.33 -5.44
C LEU A 17 32.72 -16.38 -6.52
N MET A 18 31.73 -17.16 -6.95
CA MET A 18 31.76 -17.67 -8.33
C MET A 18 31.14 -16.61 -9.22
N LEU A 19 31.95 -16.11 -10.15
CA LEU A 19 31.55 -15.21 -11.21
C LEU A 19 30.51 -15.92 -12.10
N ALA A 20 29.23 -15.69 -11.85
CA ALA A 20 28.18 -15.90 -12.85
C ALA A 20 27.68 -14.51 -13.25
N PRO A 21 27.61 -14.15 -14.55
CA PRO A 21 26.84 -13.00 -14.93
C PRO A 21 25.37 -13.41 -14.79
N ALA A 22 24.82 -13.27 -13.59
CA ALA A 22 23.38 -13.25 -13.43
C ALA A 22 22.90 -11.80 -13.51
N ILE A 23 23.25 -11.10 -14.59
CA ILE A 23 22.33 -10.12 -15.17
C ILE A 23 21.25 -10.95 -15.89
N PHE A 24 20.48 -11.70 -15.10
CA PHE A 24 19.11 -11.90 -15.49
C PHE A 24 18.45 -10.60 -15.04
N ALA A 25 18.24 -9.70 -15.99
CA ALA A 25 17.13 -8.78 -15.87
C ALA A 25 15.94 -9.68 -15.54
N GLN A 26 15.55 -9.74 -14.27
CA GLN A 26 14.40 -10.51 -13.86
C GLN A 26 13.21 -9.71 -14.38
N THR A 27 12.89 -9.91 -15.65
CA THR A 27 11.64 -9.53 -16.30
C THR A 27 10.49 -10.40 -15.78
N LYS A 28 10.59 -10.89 -14.53
CA LYS A 28 9.46 -11.50 -13.86
C LYS A 28 8.49 -10.36 -13.65
N SER A 29 7.39 -10.40 -14.40
CA SER A 29 6.25 -9.52 -14.18
C SER A 29 5.93 -9.55 -12.68
N ASP A 30 5.72 -8.39 -12.09
CA ASP A 30 5.26 -8.33 -10.72
C ASP A 30 3.90 -9.02 -10.61
N THR A 31 3.75 -9.86 -9.60
CA THR A 31 2.53 -10.62 -9.30
C THR A 31 2.05 -10.38 -7.87
N THR A 32 2.67 -9.44 -7.15
CA THR A 32 2.36 -9.15 -5.76
C THR A 32 1.32 -8.03 -5.72
N PRO A 33 0.13 -8.26 -5.16
CA PRO A 33 -0.83 -7.18 -4.99
C PRO A 33 -0.36 -6.17 -3.94
N PRO A 34 -0.69 -4.88 -4.12
CA PRO A 34 -0.50 -3.88 -3.09
C PRO A 34 -1.20 -4.20 -1.77
N GLU A 35 -0.59 -3.79 -0.67
CA GLU A 35 -1.28 -3.68 0.62
C GLU A 35 -2.00 -2.32 0.71
N ILE A 36 -3.21 -2.29 1.28
CA ILE A 36 -3.95 -1.05 1.52
C ILE A 36 -4.91 -1.18 2.71
N TRP A 37 -4.94 -0.15 3.57
CA TRP A 37 -5.79 -0.09 4.76
C TRP A 37 -6.34 1.32 4.96
N ILE A 38 -7.61 1.45 5.32
CA ILE A 38 -8.17 2.72 5.79
C ILE A 38 -7.75 2.91 7.26
N ILE A 39 -7.09 4.02 7.55
CA ILE A 39 -6.65 4.40 8.91
C ILE A 39 -7.74 5.21 9.61
N THR A 40 -8.38 6.12 8.88
CA THR A 40 -9.44 6.97 9.40
C THR A 40 -10.41 7.27 8.25
N PRO A 41 -11.74 7.21 8.46
CA PRO A 41 -12.42 6.80 9.69
C PRO A 41 -12.16 5.32 10.05
N THR A 42 -12.33 4.96 11.32
CA THR A 42 -12.36 3.55 11.75
C THR A 42 -13.79 3.00 11.58
N ASP A 43 -13.92 1.67 11.54
CA ASP A 43 -15.24 1.03 11.52
C ASP A 43 -16.13 1.52 12.66
N GLY A 44 -17.40 1.76 12.35
CA GLY A 44 -18.39 2.32 13.26
C GLY A 44 -18.35 3.84 13.47
N SER A 45 -17.40 4.57 12.88
CA SER A 45 -17.27 6.02 13.10
C SER A 45 -18.44 6.81 12.49
N THR A 46 -18.78 7.94 13.11
CA THR A 46 -19.67 8.94 12.51
C THR A 46 -18.89 9.95 11.69
N VAL A 47 -19.37 10.29 10.49
CA VAL A 47 -18.73 11.26 9.58
C VAL A 47 -19.73 12.31 9.08
N SER A 48 -19.28 13.56 8.96
CA SER A 48 -20.14 14.65 8.51
C SER A 48 -19.47 15.59 7.49
N GLY A 49 -20.29 16.24 6.67
CA GLY A 49 -19.88 17.15 5.61
C GLY A 49 -18.88 16.51 4.64
N LYS A 50 -17.62 16.96 4.71
CA LYS A 50 -16.50 16.44 3.93
C LYS A 50 -15.67 15.51 4.82
N ALA A 51 -15.93 14.22 4.72
CA ALA A 51 -15.19 13.19 5.42
C ALA A 51 -13.82 13.00 4.76
N LYS A 52 -12.75 13.14 5.55
CA LYS A 52 -11.39 12.83 5.11
C LYS A 52 -11.10 11.36 5.39
N ILE A 53 -10.83 10.60 4.33
CA ILE A 53 -10.56 9.16 4.42
C ILE A 53 -9.06 8.97 4.23
N ILE A 54 -8.33 8.84 5.33
CA ILE A 54 -6.89 8.64 5.36
C ILE A 54 -6.62 7.14 5.23
N PHE A 55 -5.68 6.78 4.37
CA PHE A 55 -5.30 5.39 4.13
C PHE A 55 -3.78 5.24 4.10
N TYR A 56 -3.32 4.02 4.31
CA TYR A 56 -1.95 3.59 4.05
C TYR A 56 -1.96 2.60 2.90
N SER A 57 -0.91 2.62 2.08
CA SER A 57 -0.66 1.59 1.09
C SER A 57 0.82 1.39 0.88
N PHE A 58 1.20 0.16 0.52
CA PHE A 58 2.59 -0.22 0.23
C PHE A 58 2.63 -1.29 -0.84
N ASP A 59 3.60 -1.17 -1.74
CA ASP A 59 3.94 -2.16 -2.74
C ASP A 59 5.38 -1.93 -3.21
N LEU A 60 6.14 -3.00 -3.46
CA LEU A 60 7.55 -2.91 -3.91
C LEU A 60 7.68 -2.62 -5.42
N GLY A 61 6.76 -3.11 -6.26
CA GLY A 61 6.64 -2.77 -7.69
C GLY A 61 6.07 -1.37 -7.93
N GLY A 62 5.45 -0.81 -6.90
CA GLY A 62 5.01 0.57 -6.82
C GLY A 62 3.60 0.77 -7.33
N ILE A 63 2.96 1.80 -6.78
CA ILE A 63 1.54 2.08 -7.04
C ILE A 63 1.37 2.89 -8.33
N ASP A 64 0.32 2.55 -9.10
CA ASP A 64 -0.21 3.27 -10.26
C ASP A 64 -1.34 4.24 -9.85
N ARG A 65 -2.34 3.75 -9.11
CA ARG A 65 -3.47 4.57 -8.64
C ARG A 65 -4.17 4.00 -7.41
N TYR A 66 -4.98 4.84 -6.79
CA TYR A 66 -5.91 4.48 -5.73
C TYR A 66 -7.35 4.78 -6.14
N GLU A 67 -8.29 4.01 -5.62
CA GLU A 67 -9.72 4.22 -5.80
C GLU A 67 -10.46 4.13 -4.45
N LEU A 68 -11.44 5.01 -4.25
CA LEU A 68 -12.38 4.96 -3.13
C LEU A 68 -13.75 4.52 -3.63
N TYR A 69 -14.27 3.47 -3.02
CA TYR A 69 -15.63 2.99 -3.21
C TYR A 69 -16.47 3.32 -1.98
N VAL A 70 -17.68 3.82 -2.22
CA VAL A 70 -18.71 4.07 -1.20
C VAL A 70 -19.97 3.36 -1.62
N ASP A 71 -20.48 2.45 -0.79
CA ASP A 71 -21.65 1.61 -1.08
C ASP A 71 -21.53 0.84 -2.39
N GLY A 72 -20.32 0.37 -2.67
CA GLY A 72 -19.99 -0.35 -3.89
C GLY A 72 -19.79 0.52 -5.13
N GLU A 73 -20.02 1.83 -5.05
CA GLU A 73 -19.82 2.76 -6.16
C GLU A 73 -18.46 3.46 -6.09
N LEU A 74 -17.76 3.52 -7.22
CA LEU A 74 -16.53 4.31 -7.34
C LEU A 74 -16.84 5.80 -7.17
N LYS A 75 -16.28 6.43 -6.15
CA LYS A 75 -16.46 7.87 -5.90
C LYS A 75 -15.26 8.70 -6.31
N GLN A 76 -14.04 8.19 -6.14
CA GLN A 76 -12.81 8.93 -6.42
C GLN A 76 -11.68 8.04 -6.90
N THR A 77 -10.84 8.59 -7.78
CA THR A 77 -9.56 8.01 -8.19
C THR A 77 -8.45 9.01 -7.90
N LEU A 78 -7.30 8.54 -7.38
CA LEU A 78 -6.13 9.36 -7.09
C LEU A 78 -4.87 8.74 -7.67
N LEU A 79 -3.98 9.59 -8.18
CA LEU A 79 -2.61 9.19 -8.51
C LEU A 79 -1.71 9.31 -7.28
N PRO A 80 -0.74 8.38 -7.09
CA PRO A 80 0.17 8.40 -5.97
C PRO A 80 1.09 9.62 -6.06
N THR A 81 1.07 10.43 -5.00
CA THR A 81 2.02 11.52 -4.79
C THR A 81 2.39 11.55 -3.32
N ALA A 82 3.51 12.19 -2.97
CA ALA A 82 3.93 12.34 -1.58
C ALA A 82 2.90 13.05 -0.67
N ARG A 83 1.90 13.73 -1.25
CA ARG A 83 0.86 14.48 -0.51
C ARG A 83 -0.50 13.77 -0.48
N ASN A 84 -0.71 12.74 -1.29
CA ASN A 84 -2.02 12.12 -1.48
C ASN A 84 -2.12 10.78 -0.73
N MET A 85 -2.31 10.85 0.59
CA MET A 85 -2.63 9.69 1.43
C MET A 85 -4.02 9.82 2.06
N TYR A 86 -4.94 10.43 1.32
CA TYR A 86 -6.34 10.54 1.72
C TYR A 86 -7.27 10.85 0.54
N PHE A 87 -8.52 10.44 0.68
CA PHE A 87 -9.66 10.89 -0.12
C PHE A 87 -10.48 11.93 0.64
N VAL A 88 -11.31 12.69 -0.08
CA VAL A 88 -12.28 13.61 0.52
C VAL A 88 -13.66 13.28 -0.02
N TRP A 89 -14.44 12.54 0.76
CA TRP A 89 -15.80 12.14 0.39
C TRP A 89 -16.83 13.08 1.00
N SER A 90 -17.82 13.48 0.23
CA SER A 90 -18.96 14.26 0.74
C SER A 90 -20.04 13.30 1.25
N SER A 91 -20.05 13.04 2.55
CA SER A 91 -21.15 12.28 3.16
C SER A 91 -22.37 13.21 3.18
N ARG A 92 -23.40 12.96 2.37
CA ARG A 92 -24.61 13.81 2.32
C ARG A 92 -25.84 13.06 2.82
N GLU A 93 -25.95 11.80 2.43
CA GLU A 93 -27.04 10.89 2.77
C GLU A 93 -26.86 10.36 4.19
N THR A 94 -27.94 10.35 4.98
CA THR A 94 -27.91 9.84 6.36
C THR A 94 -28.00 8.32 6.37
N GLY A 95 -27.44 7.69 7.40
CA GLY A 95 -27.45 6.25 7.58
C GLY A 95 -26.07 5.60 7.44
N PRO A 96 -26.01 4.26 7.39
CA PRO A 96 -24.77 3.54 7.22
C PRO A 96 -24.26 3.65 5.78
N HIS A 97 -22.94 3.82 5.65
CA HIS A 97 -22.23 3.77 4.39
C HIS A 97 -21.02 2.85 4.52
N THR A 98 -20.81 1.99 3.52
CA THR A 98 -19.63 1.12 3.45
C THR A 98 -18.51 1.79 2.67
N LEU A 99 -17.27 1.72 3.18
CA LEU A 99 -16.09 2.27 2.54
C LEU A 99 -15.08 1.16 2.24
N ILE A 100 -14.58 1.14 1.01
CA ILE A 100 -13.48 0.27 0.56
C ILE A 100 -12.51 1.11 -0.24
N CYS A 101 -11.21 0.94 0.01
CA CYS A 101 -10.16 1.49 -0.84
C CYS A 101 -9.50 0.38 -1.66
N ARG A 102 -9.14 0.68 -2.90
CA ARG A 102 -8.31 -0.17 -3.75
C ARG A 102 -7.02 0.54 -4.14
N ALA A 103 -5.93 -0.22 -4.19
CA ALA A 103 -4.66 0.19 -4.75
C ALA A 103 -4.33 -0.69 -5.95
N TYR A 104 -3.85 -0.06 -7.02
CA TYR A 104 -3.44 -0.73 -8.25
C TYR A 104 -1.95 -0.50 -8.42
N ASP A 105 -1.18 -1.55 -8.64
CA ASP A 105 0.22 -1.41 -9.00
C ASP A 105 0.39 -1.17 -10.52
N ARG A 106 1.64 -1.01 -10.95
CA ARG A 106 1.99 -0.80 -12.37
C ARG A 106 1.95 -2.07 -13.22
N ALA A 107 1.87 -3.24 -12.58
CA ALA A 107 1.75 -4.54 -13.25
C ALA A 107 0.29 -5.00 -13.41
N GLY A 108 -0.66 -4.27 -12.83
CA GLY A 108 -2.10 -4.56 -12.86
C GLY A 108 -2.61 -5.39 -11.69
N ASN A 109 -1.80 -5.66 -10.66
CA ASN A 109 -2.27 -6.31 -9.44
C ASN A 109 -3.08 -5.32 -8.59
N ILE A 110 -4.05 -5.85 -7.84
CA ILE A 110 -5.04 -5.04 -7.10
C ILE A 110 -5.06 -5.44 -5.63
N GLY A 111 -4.72 -4.49 -4.77
CA GLY A 111 -4.96 -4.54 -3.34
C GLY A 111 -6.34 -4.01 -2.99
N THR A 112 -7.06 -4.66 -2.09
CA THR A 112 -8.35 -4.19 -1.57
C THR A 112 -8.31 -4.12 -0.05
N SER A 113 -8.74 -3.00 0.53
CA SER A 113 -8.77 -2.85 1.98
C SER A 113 -9.89 -3.68 2.59
N PRO A 114 -9.82 -4.00 3.90
CA PRO A 114 -11.01 -4.38 4.65
C PRO A 114 -12.12 -3.34 4.45
N GLN A 115 -13.37 -3.81 4.36
CA GLN A 115 -14.53 -2.93 4.38
C GLN A 115 -14.72 -2.38 5.78
N ILE A 116 -15.00 -1.07 5.87
CA ILE A 116 -15.50 -0.44 7.10
C ILE A 116 -16.88 0.15 6.84
N THR A 117 -17.67 0.28 7.88
CA THR A 117 -18.97 0.96 7.88
C THR A 117 -18.85 2.24 8.67
N VAL A 118 -19.35 3.34 8.13
CA VAL A 118 -19.45 4.64 8.81
C VAL A 118 -20.89 5.11 8.83
N TYR A 119 -21.23 5.99 9.75
CA TYR A 119 -22.58 6.51 9.91
C TYR A 119 -22.63 8.02 9.65
N ARG A 120 -23.69 8.49 9.02
CA ARG A 120 -24.03 9.91 8.92
C ARG A 120 -25.37 10.22 9.58
#